data_AF-A0A937VY66-F1
#
_entry.id   AF-A0A937VY66-F1
#
_cell.length_a   1.000
_cell.length_b   1.000
_cell.length_c   1.000
_cell.angle_alpha   90.00
_cell.angle_beta   90.00
_cell.angle_gamma   90.00
#
_symmetry.space_group_name_H-M   'P 1'
#
loop_
_entity.id
_entity.type
_entity.pdbx_description
1 polymer ?
#
loop_
_entity_poly.entity_id
_entity_poly.type
_entity_poly.pdbx_seq_one_letter_code
_entity_poly.pdbx_strand_id
1 'polypeptide(L)'
;MREFFCSGYPAMQSLQYNLALATNAGYRVLTTHTLPPETWVEGYYDVLEPRAQVLVDYPDASVRAMAVETLAEIDIFRRSEASYGYVFYVLQRP
;
A
#
# COMPACT_ATOMS: atom_id res chain seq x y z
N MET A 1 8.36 -0.51 -9.36
CA MET A 1 7.68 -1.08 -8.18
C MET A 1 8.64 -1.43 -7.05
N ARG A 2 9.62 -2.33 -7.24
CA ARG A 2 10.59 -2.64 -6.17
C ARG A 2 11.30 -1.40 -5.62
N GLU A 3 11.85 -0.56 -6.50
CA GLU A 3 12.51 0.69 -6.12
C GLU A 3 11.58 1.64 -5.34
N PHE A 4 10.33 1.76 -5.78
CA PHE A 4 9.31 2.58 -5.11
C PHE A 4 9.09 2.13 -3.66
N PHE A 5 8.88 0.82 -3.43
CA PHE A 5 8.73 0.30 -2.08
C PHE A 5 10.03 0.31 -1.29
N CYS A 6 11.20 0.12 -1.90
CA CYS A 6 12.47 0.28 -1.21
C CYS A 6 12.68 1.72 -0.69
N SER A 7 12.16 2.72 -1.41
CA SER A 7 12.23 4.12 -0.98
C SER A 7 11.20 4.45 0.10
N GLY A 8 9.95 4.03 -0.06
CA GLY A 8 8.85 4.41 0.85
C GLY A 8 8.63 3.45 2.04
N TYR A 9 8.83 2.15 1.83
CA TYR A 9 8.62 1.10 2.83
C TYR A 9 9.57 -0.10 2.63
N PRO A 10 10.88 0.06 2.92
CA PRO A 10 11.89 -0.99 2.68
C PRO A 10 11.67 -2.27 3.48
N ALA A 11 10.87 -2.21 4.55
CA ALA A 11 10.48 -3.36 5.35
C ALA A 11 9.29 -4.15 4.78
N MET A 12 8.77 -3.79 3.59
CA MET A 12 7.76 -4.58 2.91
C MET A 12 8.27 -6.00 2.66
N GLN A 13 7.46 -6.99 3.03
CA GLN A 13 7.83 -8.41 2.95
C GLN A 13 6.69 -9.23 2.36
N SER A 14 7.00 -10.48 2.00
CA SER A 14 5.99 -11.43 1.54
C SER A 14 5.06 -11.87 2.67
N LEU A 15 3.87 -12.34 2.31
CA LEU A 15 2.92 -12.94 3.25
C LEU A 15 3.58 -14.04 4.09
N GLN A 16 4.34 -14.93 3.45
CA GLN A 16 5.00 -16.06 4.10
C GLN A 16 6.05 -15.61 5.12
N TYR A 17 6.82 -14.58 4.78
CA TYR A 17 7.81 -14.03 5.70
C TYR A 17 7.14 -13.43 6.94
N ASN A 18 6.08 -12.64 6.75
CA ASN A 18 5.34 -12.02 7.86
C ASN A 18 4.68 -13.06 8.77
N LEU A 19 4.15 -14.15 8.20
CA LEU A 19 3.58 -15.27 8.96
C LEU A 19 4.65 -15.95 9.83
N ALA A 20 5.82 -16.27 9.24
CA ALA A 20 6.93 -16.86 9.97
C ALA A 20 7.42 -15.94 11.09
N LEU A 21 7.52 -14.62 10.82
CA LEU A 21 7.90 -13.62 11.80
C LEU A 21 6.92 -13.58 12.99
N ALA A 22 5.61 -13.59 12.73
CA ALA A 22 4.59 -13.60 13.77
C ALA A 22 4.67 -14.86 14.66
N THR A 23 4.83 -16.04 14.04
CA THR A 23 5.01 -17.29 14.79
C THR A 23 6.29 -17.30 15.61
N ASN A 24 7.41 -16.84 15.05
CA ASN A 24 8.69 -16.75 15.77
C ASN A 24 8.64 -15.75 16.94
N ALA A 25 7.79 -14.72 16.84
CA ALA A 25 7.52 -13.80 17.92
C ALA A 25 6.58 -14.37 19.01
N GLY A 26 6.16 -15.63 18.88
CA GLY A 26 5.32 -16.34 19.86
C GLY A 26 3.82 -16.16 19.65
N TYR A 27 3.37 -15.51 18.58
CA TYR A 27 1.94 -15.37 18.30
C TYR A 27 1.37 -16.61 17.62
N ARG A 28 0.12 -16.94 17.97
CA ARG A 28 -0.68 -17.85 17.16
C ARG A 28 -1.37 -17.06 16.05
N VAL A 29 -1.11 -17.43 14.80
CA VAL A 29 -1.83 -16.88 13.64
C VAL A 29 -3.22 -17.51 13.59
N LEU A 30 -4.28 -16.71 13.72
CA LEU A 30 -5.66 -17.20 13.64
C LEU A 30 -6.17 -17.20 12.20
N THR A 31 -5.95 -16.10 11.48
CA THR A 31 -6.31 -15.97 10.07
C THR A 31 -5.55 -14.82 9.42
N THR A 32 -5.55 -14.80 8.09
CA THR A 32 -5.12 -13.68 7.27
C THR A 32 -6.16 -13.37 6.21
N HIS A 33 -6.30 -12.10 5.87
CA HIS A 33 -7.20 -11.67 4.80
C HIS A 33 -6.48 -10.66 3.90
N THR A 34 -6.16 -11.09 2.68
CA THR A 34 -5.65 -10.19 1.64
C THR A 34 -6.81 -9.35 1.13
N LEU A 35 -6.66 -8.04 1.18
CA LEU A 35 -7.66 -7.14 0.64
C LEU A 35 -7.71 -7.26 -0.88
N PRO A 36 -8.91 -7.34 -1.47
CA PRO A 36 -9.05 -7.46 -2.91
C PRO A 36 -8.67 -6.12 -3.58
N PRO A 37 -8.17 -6.12 -4.82
CA PRO A 37 -7.69 -4.90 -5.48
C PRO A 37 -8.71 -3.76 -5.52
N GLU A 38 -10.00 -4.08 -5.56
CA GLU A 38 -11.10 -3.14 -5.60
C GLU A 38 -11.12 -2.21 -4.38
N THR A 39 -10.67 -2.65 -3.20
CA THR A 39 -10.64 -1.82 -1.99
C THR A 39 -9.61 -0.69 -2.06
N TRP A 40 -8.65 -0.78 -2.96
CA TRP A 40 -7.72 0.31 -3.24
C TRP A 40 -8.31 1.34 -4.20
N VAL A 41 -9.30 0.93 -5.00
CA VAL A 41 -9.93 1.79 -5.99
C VAL A 41 -11.14 2.50 -5.38
N GLU A 42 -12.13 1.73 -4.91
CA GLU A 42 -13.40 2.25 -4.41
C GLU A 42 -13.21 3.05 -3.11
N GLY A 43 -13.53 4.34 -3.16
CA GLY A 43 -13.43 5.25 -2.02
C GLY A 43 -12.01 5.66 -1.64
N TYR A 44 -10.98 5.21 -2.37
CA TYR A 44 -9.59 5.58 -2.14
C TYR A 44 -8.97 6.22 -3.38
N TYR A 45 -8.49 5.44 -4.35
CA TYR A 45 -7.85 6.02 -5.54
C TYR A 45 -8.82 6.73 -6.49
N ASP A 46 -10.08 6.31 -6.58
CA ASP A 46 -11.11 7.01 -7.34
C ASP A 46 -11.37 8.44 -6.84
N VAL A 47 -11.18 8.68 -5.54
CA VAL A 47 -11.29 10.00 -4.90
C VAL A 47 -9.96 10.76 -4.95
N LEU A 48 -8.84 10.08 -4.70
CA LEU A 48 -7.52 10.72 -4.63
C LEU A 48 -7.00 11.16 -5.98
N GLU A 49 -7.17 10.36 -7.03
CA GLU A 49 -6.65 10.67 -8.36
C GLU A 49 -7.14 12.01 -8.92
N PRO A 50 -8.46 12.30 -9.01
CA PRO A 50 -8.91 13.58 -9.56
C PRO A 50 -8.49 14.77 -8.70
N ARG A 51 -8.37 14.59 -7.38
CA ARG A 51 -7.88 15.64 -6.48
C ARG A 51 -6.39 15.91 -6.72
N ALA A 52 -5.59 14.86 -6.83
CA ALA A 52 -4.17 14.99 -7.12
C ALA A 52 -3.94 15.65 -8.49
N GLN A 53 -4.72 15.28 -9.51
CA GLN A 53 -4.67 15.90 -10.85
C GLN A 53 -4.91 17.42 -10.81
N VAL A 54 -5.80 17.91 -9.95
CA VAL A 54 -6.02 19.37 -9.78
C VAL A 54 -4.85 20.03 -9.03
N LEU A 55 -4.26 19.32 -8.07
CA LEU A 55 -3.22 19.85 -7.20
C LEU A 55 -1.81 19.87 -7.81
N VAL A 56 -1.61 19.27 -8.99
CA VAL A 56 -0.30 19.31 -9.69
C VAL A 56 0.13 20.73 -10.07
N ASP A 57 -0.81 21.64 -10.28
CA ASP A 57 -0.55 23.04 -10.64
C ASP A 57 -0.75 24.00 -9.45
N TYR A 58 -0.88 23.46 -8.24
CA TYR A 58 -1.14 24.28 -7.06
C TYR A 58 0.05 25.22 -6.75
N PRO A 59 -0.16 26.45 -6.24
CA PRO A 59 0.93 27.41 -6.02
C PRO A 59 2.02 26.92 -5.04
N ASP A 60 1.64 26.14 -4.04
CA ASP A 60 2.57 25.61 -3.05
C ASP A 60 3.36 24.40 -3.58
N ALA A 61 4.69 24.45 -3.48
CA ALA A 61 5.57 23.42 -4.03
C ALA A 61 5.45 22.07 -3.31
N SER A 62 5.22 22.07 -1.99
CA SER A 62 5.05 20.84 -1.23
C SER A 62 3.74 20.13 -1.57
N VAL A 63 2.68 20.91 -1.84
CA VAL A 63 1.39 20.38 -2.30
C VAL A 63 1.52 19.74 -3.68
N ARG A 64 2.23 20.38 -4.62
CA ARG A 64 2.50 19.79 -5.94
C ARG A 64 3.31 18.50 -5.83
N ALA A 65 4.34 18.47 -4.98
CA ALA A 65 5.16 17.28 -4.77
C ALA A 65 4.32 16.10 -4.27
N MET A 66 3.47 16.34 -3.25
CA MET A 66 2.54 15.33 -2.73
C MET A 66 1.55 14.85 -3.81
N ALA A 67 1.04 15.76 -4.65
CA ALA A 67 0.14 15.39 -5.75
C ALA A 67 0.82 14.49 -6.79
N VAL A 68 2.06 14.83 -7.18
CA VAL A 68 2.86 14.02 -8.12
C VAL A 68 3.18 12.65 -7.53
N GLU A 69 3.58 12.58 -6.27
CA GLU A 69 3.84 11.31 -5.57
C GLU A 69 2.58 10.43 -5.50
N THR A 70 1.43 11.02 -5.19
CA THR A 70 0.13 10.33 -5.16
C THR A 70 -0.20 9.71 -6.53
N LEU A 71 -0.03 10.48 -7.61
CA LEU A 71 -0.28 9.99 -8.97
C LEU A 71 0.71 8.88 -9.38
N ALA A 72 1.98 8.98 -8.95
CA ALA A 72 2.97 7.94 -9.19
C ALA A 72 2.62 6.64 -8.47
N GLU A 73 2.14 6.71 -7.22
CA GLU A 73 1.66 5.53 -6.48
C GLU A 73 0.48 4.86 -7.20
N ILE A 74 -0.49 5.65 -7.67
CA ILE A 74 -1.67 5.15 -8.41
C ILE A 74 -1.27 4.46 -9.72
N ASP A 75 -0.31 5.00 -10.47
CA ASP A 75 0.24 4.34 -11.67
C ASP A 75 0.91 3.01 -11.33
N ILE A 76 1.70 2.97 -10.25
CA ILE A 76 2.36 1.76 -9.79
C ILE A 76 1.33 0.69 -9.40
N PHE A 77 0.25 1.09 -8.73
CA PHE A 77 -0.85 0.19 -8.39
C PHE A 77 -1.49 -0.41 -9.64
N ARG A 78 -1.84 0.41 -10.65
CA ARG A 78 -2.45 -0.05 -11.90
C ARG A 78 -1.57 -1.05 -12.65
N ARG A 79 -0.27 -0.80 -12.67
CA ARG A 79 0.72 -1.65 -13.35
C ARG A 79 1.13 -2.86 -12.53
N SER A 80 0.60 -3.01 -11.32
CA SER A 80 1.06 -4.04 -10.40
C SER A 80 0.52 -5.44 -10.70
N GLU A 81 -0.57 -5.54 -11.45
CA GLU A 81 -1.27 -6.81 -11.71
C GLU A 81 -1.56 -7.58 -10.40
N ALA A 82 -1.93 -6.85 -9.34
CA ALA A 82 -2.18 -7.39 -8.00
C ALA A 82 -0.98 -8.11 -7.35
N SER A 83 0.25 -7.82 -7.77
CA SER A 83 1.47 -8.38 -7.18
C SER A 83 1.81 -7.83 -5.78
N TYR A 84 1.13 -6.78 -5.34
CA TYR A 84 1.19 -6.27 -3.97
C TYR A 84 -0.19 -5.82 -3.48
N GLY A 85 -0.34 -5.69 -2.16
CA GLY A 85 -1.57 -5.18 -1.55
C GLY A 85 -1.50 -5.20 -0.03
N TYR A 86 -2.63 -4.89 0.60
CA TYR A 86 -2.78 -4.97 2.05
C TYR A 86 -3.20 -6.38 2.46
N VAL A 87 -2.64 -6.83 3.58
CA VAL A 87 -3.05 -8.07 4.24
C VAL A 87 -3.35 -7.77 5.70
N PHE A 88 -4.55 -8.12 6.13
CA PHE A 88 -4.89 -8.15 7.54
C PHE A 88 -4.37 -9.45 8.18
N TYR A 89 -3.72 -9.31 9.33
CA TYR A 89 -3.24 -10.43 10.15
C TYR A 89 -4.01 -10.43 11.47
N VAL A 90 -4.71 -11.52 11.78
CA VAL A 90 -5.38 -11.70 13.07
C VAL A 90 -4.52 -12.64 13.90
N LEU A 91 -3.91 -12.09 14.95
CA LEU A 91 -2.95 -12.77 15.80
C LEU A 91 -3.49 -12.87 17.23
N GLN A 92 -3.27 -14.01 17.86
CA GLN A 92 -3.56 -14.22 19.28
C GLN A 92 -2.24 -14.28 20.06
N ARG A 93 -2.17 -13.49 21.13
CA ARG A 93 -1.12 -13.64 22.13
C ARG A 93 -1.44 -14.89 22.99
N PRO A 94 -0.46 -15.79 23.22
CA PRO A 94 -0.65 -16.95 24.09
C PRO A 94 -1.09 -16.58 25.49
#